data_AF-A0A9Q1HIQ1-F1
#
_entry.id   AF-A0A9Q1HIQ1-F1
#
_cell.length_a   1.000
_cell.length_b   1.000
_cell.length_c   1.000
_cell.angle_alpha   90.00
_cell.angle_beta   90.00
_cell.angle_gamma   90.00
#
_symmetry.space_group_name_H-M   'P 1'
#
loop_
_entity.id
_entity.type
_entity.pdbx_description
1 polymer ?
#
loop_
_entity_poly.entity_id
_entity_poly.type
_entity_poly.pdbx_seq_one_letter_code
_entity_poly.pdbx_strand_id
1 'polypeptide(L)'
;MVKFKGRHRAKQYDPSKPIKRGFKLWTLADSSTGYVHTFQVYSGKSNDVEEESLPCRAVKSVITPDVHNVGHNLYMDRYFVYYELFADLKALGIYSTGTVKANRRLVPTKALKDACCNDRGKLITKQGDSHFMSTDDGYTATVWHDRKPILFLSNTFPAVEDGCSVPRRDRQGTRNIIQCPPCVKAYNMCMGGVDQADQMKGTYGVDRKSRRWYMRLVWHMFDWALNNAFIIYRANFQLTNPDQNCTLKNFRALAVASFVGDFSSRLRVGRPGHLPVLQGVRHPHVDLVQLGYLRAKRRCRICLQRGVRHGTNYGCHVCGDIPLCRVPMPCFEEYHANPGNCRV
;
A
#
# COMPACT_ATOMS: atom_id res chain seq x y z
N MET A 1 -5.81 9.55 -2.67
CA MET A 1 -5.62 10.78 -1.82
C MET A 1 -4.92 10.40 -0.52
N VAL A 2 -3.86 11.12 -0.11
CA VAL A 2 -3.15 10.89 1.15
C VAL A 2 -3.64 11.83 2.23
N LYS A 3 -4.30 11.28 3.25
CA LYS A 3 -4.87 12.05 4.36
C LYS A 3 -3.81 12.92 5.03
N PHE A 4 -4.05 14.24 5.07
CA PHE A 4 -3.24 15.17 5.84
C PHE A 4 -4.07 16.39 6.22
N LYS A 5 -4.08 16.75 7.52
CA LYS A 5 -4.85 17.89 8.04
C LYS A 5 -3.98 19.11 8.36
N GLY A 6 -2.65 18.97 8.43
CA GLY A 6 -1.73 20.06 8.73
C GLY A 6 -1.67 21.14 7.64
N ARG A 7 -0.87 22.18 7.89
CA ARG A 7 -0.67 23.29 6.94
C ARG A 7 0.35 22.88 5.88
N HIS A 8 -0.06 22.91 4.60
CA HIS A 8 0.82 22.74 3.45
C HIS A 8 0.10 23.25 2.19
N ARG A 9 0.83 23.95 1.30
CA ARG A 9 0.26 24.59 0.10
C ARG A 9 -0.35 23.61 -0.91
N ALA A 10 0.29 22.45 -1.10
CA ALA A 10 -0.17 21.41 -2.05
C ALA A 10 -1.41 20.62 -1.59
N LYS A 11 -1.93 20.85 -0.38
CA LYS A 11 -3.06 20.10 0.15
C LYS A 11 -4.34 20.47 -0.61
N GLN A 12 -5.07 19.46 -1.05
CA GLN A 12 -6.35 19.60 -1.74
C GLN A 12 -7.53 19.29 -0.82
N TYR A 13 -8.69 19.86 -1.18
CA TYR A 13 -9.99 19.48 -0.64
C TYR A 13 -10.88 18.95 -1.76
N ASP A 14 -11.40 17.74 -1.59
CA ASP A 14 -12.32 17.11 -2.51
C ASP A 14 -13.46 16.44 -1.70
N PRO A 15 -14.67 17.02 -1.68
CA PRO A 15 -15.77 16.50 -0.87
C PRO A 15 -16.29 15.15 -1.37
N SER A 16 -16.02 14.79 -2.63
CA SER A 16 -16.49 13.56 -3.26
C SER A 16 -15.68 12.31 -2.85
N LYS A 17 -14.48 12.50 -2.30
CA LYS A 17 -13.60 11.40 -1.90
C LYS A 17 -13.78 11.04 -0.41
N PRO A 18 -13.63 9.75 -0.02
CA PRO A 18 -13.68 9.33 1.39
C PRO A 18 -12.67 10.10 2.27
N ILE A 19 -11.45 10.28 1.75
CA ILE A 19 -10.45 11.18 2.33
C ILE A 19 -10.62 12.55 1.70
N LYS A 20 -11.39 13.42 2.37
CA LYS A 20 -11.74 14.74 1.82
C LYS A 20 -10.58 15.74 1.77
N ARG A 21 -9.60 15.66 2.66
CA ARG A 21 -8.47 16.61 2.77
C ARG A 21 -7.13 15.89 2.81
N GLY A 22 -6.21 16.27 1.92
CA GLY A 22 -4.92 15.59 1.82
C GLY A 22 -4.08 15.97 0.61
N PHE A 23 -3.04 15.19 0.34
CA PHE A 23 -2.28 15.28 -0.90
C PHE A 23 -2.98 14.47 -1.99
N LYS A 24 -3.19 15.09 -3.14
CA LYS A 24 -3.71 14.41 -4.32
C LYS A 24 -2.54 13.82 -5.10
N LEU A 25 -2.68 12.58 -5.56
CA LEU A 25 -1.71 11.90 -6.39
C LEU A 25 -2.42 11.54 -7.70
N TRP A 26 -1.76 11.81 -8.81
CA TRP A 26 -2.07 11.16 -10.09
C TRP A 26 -1.32 9.85 -10.13
N THR A 27 -1.95 8.79 -10.60
CA THR A 27 -1.42 7.43 -10.48
C THR A 27 -1.74 6.67 -11.75
N LEU A 28 -0.73 6.02 -12.30
CA LEU A 28 -0.87 5.00 -13.33
C LEU A 28 -0.73 3.64 -12.66
N ALA A 29 -1.70 2.76 -12.89
CA ALA A 29 -1.70 1.43 -12.33
C ALA A 29 -2.14 0.40 -13.37
N ASP A 30 -1.59 -0.81 -13.27
CA ASP A 30 -2.02 -1.94 -14.07
C ASP A 30 -3.49 -2.27 -13.79
N SER A 31 -4.27 -2.48 -14.85
CA SER A 31 -5.72 -2.65 -14.76
C SER A 31 -6.13 -3.97 -14.10
N SER A 32 -5.31 -5.01 -14.22
CA SER A 32 -5.68 -6.37 -13.81
C SER A 32 -5.22 -6.70 -12.38
N THR A 33 -4.10 -6.11 -11.95
CA THR A 33 -3.48 -6.41 -10.65
C THR A 33 -3.57 -5.25 -9.67
N GLY A 34 -3.74 -4.02 -10.15
CA GLY A 34 -3.60 -2.81 -9.35
C GLY A 34 -2.15 -2.48 -8.98
N TYR A 35 -1.16 -3.02 -9.72
CA TYR A 35 0.24 -2.66 -9.56
C TYR A 35 0.42 -1.19 -9.89
N VAL A 36 0.91 -0.40 -8.93
CA VAL A 36 1.17 1.03 -9.14
C VAL A 36 2.46 1.18 -9.91
N HIS A 37 2.39 1.56 -11.18
CA HIS A 37 3.55 1.78 -12.04
C HIS A 37 4.27 3.07 -11.67
N THR A 38 3.54 4.18 -11.73
CA THR A 38 4.07 5.53 -11.53
C THR A 38 3.02 6.43 -10.87
N PHE A 39 3.49 7.52 -10.27
CA PHE A 39 2.61 8.52 -9.69
C PHE A 39 3.27 9.90 -9.68
N GLN A 40 2.44 10.94 -9.61
CA GLN A 40 2.88 12.31 -9.44
C GLN A 40 2.09 12.98 -8.32
N VAL A 41 2.77 13.65 -7.39
CA VAL A 41 2.11 14.43 -6.33
C VAL A 41 1.64 15.76 -6.92
N TYR A 42 0.33 15.98 -6.90
CA TYR A 42 -0.23 17.25 -7.36
C TYR A 42 0.10 18.36 -6.35
N SER A 43 0.89 19.33 -6.80
CA SER A 43 1.42 20.42 -5.98
C SER A 43 0.54 21.69 -5.95
N GLY A 44 -0.53 21.73 -6.74
CA GLY A 44 -1.39 22.91 -6.93
C GLY A 44 -1.12 23.61 -8.26
N LYS A 45 -1.42 24.91 -8.33
CA LYS A 45 -1.12 25.73 -9.51
C LYS A 45 0.40 25.96 -9.60
N SER A 46 0.98 25.70 -10.77
CA SER A 46 2.31 26.16 -11.15
C SER A 46 2.16 27.47 -11.94
N ASN A 47 3.04 28.45 -11.72
CA ASN A 47 3.01 29.74 -12.42
C ASN A 47 3.65 29.70 -13.82
N ASP A 48 4.11 28.53 -14.27
CA ASP A 48 4.77 28.37 -15.56
C ASP A 48 3.74 28.09 -16.67
N VAL A 49 3.72 29.04 -17.61
CA VAL A 49 3.09 29.13 -18.95
C VAL A 49 1.96 28.14 -19.23
N GLU A 50 0.72 28.64 -19.20
CA GLU A 50 -0.54 27.92 -19.42
C GLU A 50 -0.81 27.58 -20.90
N GLU A 51 0.05 26.78 -21.55
CA GLU A 51 -0.29 26.25 -22.89
C GLU A 51 -1.15 24.98 -22.81
N GLU A 52 -0.97 24.16 -21.76
CA GLU A 52 -1.62 22.85 -21.66
C GLU A 52 -2.52 22.71 -20.43
N SER A 53 -3.71 22.13 -20.64
CA SER A 53 -4.69 21.88 -19.57
C SER A 53 -4.16 20.92 -18.48
N LEU A 54 -4.51 21.19 -17.22
CA LEU A 54 -4.08 20.37 -16.08
C LEU A 54 -4.35 18.86 -16.24
N PRO A 55 -5.50 18.40 -16.76
CA PRO A 55 -5.74 16.98 -16.97
C PRO A 55 -4.77 16.32 -17.95
N CYS A 56 -4.43 16.98 -19.06
CA CYS A 56 -3.46 16.45 -20.03
C CYS A 56 -2.08 16.32 -19.40
N ARG A 57 -1.62 17.38 -18.73
CA ARG A 57 -0.34 17.39 -18.01
C ARG A 57 -0.28 16.31 -16.93
N ALA A 58 -1.38 16.08 -16.22
CA ALA A 58 -1.45 15.05 -15.18
C ALA A 58 -1.21 13.65 -15.76
N VAL A 59 -1.82 13.32 -16.90
CA VAL A 59 -1.60 12.03 -17.59
C VAL A 59 -0.17 11.94 -18.09
N LYS A 60 0.31 12.95 -18.83
CA LYS A 60 1.69 12.98 -19.32
C LYS A 60 2.74 12.86 -18.21
N SER A 61 2.45 13.38 -17.01
CA SER A 61 3.38 13.30 -15.86
C SER A 61 3.55 11.90 -15.26
N VAL A 62 2.66 10.96 -15.59
CA VAL A 62 2.73 9.57 -15.11
C VAL A 62 3.04 8.57 -16.23
N ILE A 63 2.86 8.95 -17.49
CA ILE A 63 3.37 8.17 -18.62
C ILE A 63 4.89 8.24 -18.63
N THR A 64 5.54 7.09 -18.80
CA THR A 64 7.00 6.93 -18.75
C THR A 64 7.51 6.27 -20.03
N PRO A 65 8.77 6.50 -20.45
CA PRO A 65 9.26 6.02 -21.74
C PRO A 65 9.17 4.50 -21.94
N ASP A 66 9.22 3.72 -20.87
CA ASP A 66 9.13 2.26 -20.91
C ASP A 66 7.75 1.72 -21.32
N VAL A 67 6.70 2.56 -21.28
CA VAL A 67 5.35 2.18 -21.74
C VAL A 67 5.03 2.65 -23.17
N HIS A 68 6.00 3.25 -23.87
CA HIS A 68 5.81 3.73 -25.25
C HIS A 68 5.95 2.60 -26.27
N ASN A 69 5.14 2.60 -27.33
CA ASN A 69 5.21 1.68 -28.48
C ASN A 69 5.20 0.18 -28.15
N VAL A 70 4.67 -0.22 -27.00
CA VAL A 70 4.56 -1.62 -26.56
C VAL A 70 3.12 -2.17 -26.69
N GLY A 71 2.20 -1.39 -27.26
CA GLY A 71 0.82 -1.80 -27.50
C GLY A 71 -0.10 -1.69 -26.28
N HIS A 72 0.21 -0.79 -25.34
CA HIS A 72 -0.64 -0.56 -24.17
C HIS A 72 -1.94 0.19 -24.49
N ASN A 73 -2.97 -0.11 -23.70
CA ASN A 73 -4.26 0.57 -23.70
C ASN A 73 -4.47 1.30 -22.37
N LEU A 74 -4.51 2.63 -22.42
CA LEU A 74 -4.75 3.48 -21.27
C LEU A 74 -6.26 3.71 -21.06
N TYR A 75 -6.75 3.40 -19.86
CA TYR A 75 -8.14 3.63 -19.48
C TYR A 75 -8.25 4.81 -18.51
N MET A 76 -9.12 5.78 -18.83
CA MET A 76 -9.16 7.05 -18.09
C MET A 76 -10.57 7.49 -17.71
N ASP A 77 -10.69 8.09 -16.52
CA ASP A 77 -11.92 8.77 -16.10
C ASP A 77 -12.18 10.03 -16.95
N ARG A 78 -13.44 10.46 -16.98
CA ARG A 78 -13.96 11.62 -17.70
C ARG A 78 -13.24 12.92 -17.47
N TYR A 79 -12.53 13.06 -16.35
CA TYR A 79 -11.72 14.23 -16.06
C TYR A 79 -10.58 14.41 -17.06
N PHE A 80 -9.93 13.30 -17.45
CA PHE A 80 -8.70 13.28 -18.26
C PHE A 80 -8.94 13.18 -19.76
N VAL A 81 -10.15 12.81 -20.19
CA VAL A 81 -10.41 12.59 -21.63
C VAL A 81 -10.51 13.91 -22.39
N TYR A 82 -9.54 14.16 -23.26
CA TYR A 82 -9.45 15.25 -24.25
C TYR A 82 -8.99 14.65 -25.58
N TYR A 83 -9.50 15.16 -26.70
CA TYR A 83 -9.14 14.65 -28.03
C TYR A 83 -7.64 14.84 -28.31
N GLU A 84 -7.11 16.01 -27.97
CA GLU A 84 -5.70 16.35 -28.16
C GLU A 84 -4.77 15.41 -27.38
N LEU A 85 -5.14 15.07 -26.14
CA LEU A 85 -4.38 14.11 -25.34
C LEU A 85 -4.37 12.72 -25.97
N PHE A 86 -5.47 12.28 -26.59
CA PHE A 86 -5.50 10.99 -27.28
C PHE A 86 -4.56 10.98 -28.49
N ALA A 87 -4.46 12.10 -29.21
CA ALA A 87 -3.50 12.25 -30.30
C ALA A 87 -2.05 12.20 -29.81
N ASP A 88 -1.74 12.91 -28.72
CA ASP A 88 -0.41 12.87 -28.10
C ASP A 88 -0.03 11.46 -27.64
N LEU A 89 -0.95 10.74 -26.99
CA LEU A 89 -0.73 9.37 -26.53
C LEU A 89 -0.56 8.39 -27.70
N LYS A 90 -1.36 8.56 -28.78
CA LYS A 90 -1.23 7.75 -29.99
C LYS A 90 0.13 7.95 -30.65
N ALA A 91 0.66 9.17 -30.65
CA ALA A 91 2.02 9.46 -31.14
C ALA A 91 3.12 8.77 -30.32
N LEU A 92 2.84 8.43 -29.05
CA LEU A 92 3.70 7.61 -28.19
C LEU A 92 3.43 6.09 -28.31
N GLY A 93 2.56 5.68 -29.23
CA GLY A 93 2.14 4.28 -29.40
C GLY A 93 1.26 3.76 -28.27
N ILE A 94 0.55 4.65 -27.57
CA ILE A 94 -0.37 4.33 -26.47
C ILE A 94 -1.80 4.58 -26.95
N TYR A 95 -2.57 3.52 -27.04
CA TYR A 95 -4.00 3.61 -27.32
C TYR A 95 -4.76 3.95 -26.04
N SER A 96 -5.93 4.55 -26.17
CA SER A 96 -6.67 5.15 -25.05
C SER A 96 -8.17 4.93 -25.19
N THR A 97 -8.82 4.72 -24.06
CA THR A 97 -10.28 4.64 -23.96
C THR A 97 -10.75 5.32 -22.67
N GLY A 98 -11.76 6.17 -22.76
CA GLY A 98 -12.30 6.80 -21.56
C GLY A 98 -13.70 7.36 -21.73
N THR A 99 -14.35 7.62 -20.60
CA THR A 99 -15.66 8.29 -20.59
C THR A 99 -15.50 9.78 -20.89
N VAL A 100 -16.49 10.42 -21.51
CA VAL A 100 -16.38 11.82 -21.96
C VAL A 100 -17.38 12.70 -21.22
N LYS A 101 -16.97 13.92 -20.88
CA LYS A 101 -17.90 14.97 -20.42
C LYS A 101 -18.75 15.46 -21.59
N ALA A 102 -20.05 15.62 -21.39
CA ALA A 102 -20.98 16.06 -22.44
C ALA A 102 -20.63 17.40 -23.12
N ASN A 103 -19.80 18.25 -22.49
CA ASN A 103 -19.35 19.53 -23.02
C ASN A 103 -17.87 19.53 -23.46
N ARG A 104 -17.31 18.36 -23.78
CA ARG A 104 -15.91 18.24 -24.22
C ARG A 104 -15.76 18.80 -25.64
N ARG A 105 -14.78 19.70 -25.83
CA ARG A 105 -14.43 20.26 -27.16
C ARG A 105 -13.85 19.16 -28.05
N LEU A 106 -13.99 19.33 -29.37
CA LEU A 106 -13.48 18.43 -30.42
C LEU A 106 -13.99 16.99 -30.34
N VAL A 107 -15.06 16.75 -29.58
CA VAL A 107 -15.81 15.50 -29.58
C VAL A 107 -17.25 15.85 -29.94
N PRO A 108 -17.92 15.12 -30.85
CA PRO A 108 -19.28 15.42 -31.30
C PRO A 108 -20.34 15.01 -30.26
N THR A 109 -20.14 15.42 -28.99
CA THR A 109 -20.96 15.01 -27.85
C THR A 109 -22.41 15.43 -27.97
N LYS A 110 -22.68 16.60 -28.58
CA LYS A 110 -24.04 17.10 -28.81
C LYS A 110 -24.78 16.21 -29.80
N ALA A 111 -24.21 15.99 -31.00
CA ALA A 111 -24.80 15.13 -32.02
C ALA A 111 -25.08 13.71 -31.49
N LEU A 112 -24.11 13.12 -30.77
CA LEU A 112 -24.29 11.82 -30.15
C LEU A 112 -25.40 11.83 -29.08
N LYS A 113 -25.47 12.88 -28.26
CA LYS A 113 -26.52 12.99 -27.23
C LYS A 113 -27.91 13.16 -27.85
N ASP A 114 -28.03 13.94 -28.91
CA ASP A 114 -29.27 14.18 -29.64
C ASP A 114 -29.76 12.89 -30.34
N ALA A 115 -28.86 11.95 -30.67
CA ALA A 115 -29.23 10.61 -31.12
C ALA A 115 -29.88 9.75 -30.00
N CYS A 116 -29.66 10.07 -28.73
CA CYS A 116 -30.25 9.36 -27.59
C CYS A 116 -31.46 10.07 -26.96
N CYS A 117 -31.62 11.37 -27.20
CA CYS A 117 -32.59 12.23 -26.54
C CYS A 117 -33.32 13.12 -27.56
N ASN A 118 -34.62 13.32 -27.38
CA ASN A 118 -35.35 14.33 -28.16
C ASN A 118 -35.02 15.77 -27.71
N ASP A 119 -35.56 16.77 -28.41
CA ASP A 119 -35.36 18.21 -28.12
C ASP A 119 -35.77 18.63 -26.70
N ARG A 120 -36.66 17.86 -26.05
CA ARG A 120 -37.09 18.05 -24.66
C ARG A 120 -36.20 17.32 -23.64
N GLY A 121 -35.11 16.69 -24.09
CA GLY A 121 -34.18 15.92 -23.28
C GLY A 121 -34.70 14.56 -22.81
N LYS A 122 -35.83 14.09 -23.34
CA LYS A 122 -36.40 12.77 -23.01
C LYS A 122 -35.68 11.70 -23.82
N LEU A 123 -35.31 10.60 -23.16
CA LEU A 123 -34.68 9.44 -23.79
C LEU A 123 -35.63 8.83 -24.84
N ILE A 124 -35.11 8.64 -26.05
CA ILE A 124 -35.80 7.97 -27.17
C ILE A 124 -35.24 6.58 -27.46
N THR A 125 -34.08 6.26 -26.89
CA THR A 125 -33.40 4.96 -27.01
C THR A 125 -33.76 4.03 -25.86
N LYS A 126 -33.58 2.73 -26.07
CA LYS A 126 -33.69 1.69 -25.04
C LYS A 126 -32.31 1.38 -24.45
N GLN A 127 -32.31 0.74 -23.28
CA GLN A 127 -31.08 0.30 -22.65
C GLN A 127 -30.35 -0.71 -23.55
N GLY A 128 -29.06 -0.48 -23.80
CA GLY A 128 -28.24 -1.25 -24.73
C GLY A 128 -27.99 -0.55 -26.06
N ASP A 129 -28.88 0.37 -26.48
CA ASP A 129 -28.72 1.11 -27.72
C ASP A 129 -27.44 1.97 -27.69
N SER A 130 -26.80 2.11 -28.85
CA SER A 130 -25.62 2.95 -29.01
C SER A 130 -25.61 3.66 -30.35
N HIS A 131 -24.97 4.82 -30.37
CA HIS A 131 -24.66 5.56 -31.59
C HIS A 131 -23.19 5.95 -31.54
N PHE A 132 -22.56 6.09 -32.70
CA PHE A 132 -21.15 6.43 -32.78
C PHE A 132 -20.87 7.35 -33.96
N MET A 133 -19.73 8.02 -33.87
CA MET A 133 -19.12 8.75 -34.95
C MET A 133 -17.63 8.41 -34.95
N SER A 134 -17.14 7.97 -36.10
CA SER A 134 -15.74 7.62 -36.28
C SER A 134 -15.06 8.58 -37.23
N THR A 135 -13.76 8.70 -37.07
CA THR A 135 -12.87 9.49 -37.91
C THR A 135 -11.97 8.52 -38.67
N ASP A 136 -11.51 8.93 -39.86
CA ASP A 136 -10.67 8.08 -40.72
C ASP A 136 -9.31 7.77 -40.08
N ASP A 137 -8.84 8.63 -39.17
CA ASP A 137 -7.64 8.44 -38.36
C ASP A 137 -7.86 7.55 -37.12
N GLY A 138 -9.02 6.88 -37.02
CA GLY A 138 -9.26 5.77 -36.11
C GLY A 138 -9.74 6.15 -34.70
N TYR A 139 -10.24 7.38 -34.50
CA TYR A 139 -10.93 7.75 -33.26
C TYR A 139 -12.42 7.51 -33.41
N THR A 140 -13.01 6.86 -32.41
CA THR A 140 -14.45 6.63 -32.31
C THR A 140 -15.00 7.28 -31.05
N ALA A 141 -15.96 8.19 -31.25
CA ALA A 141 -16.80 8.71 -30.19
C ALA A 141 -18.11 7.93 -30.16
N THR A 142 -18.48 7.40 -28.99
CA THR A 142 -19.64 6.53 -28.83
C THR A 142 -20.53 7.03 -27.70
N VAL A 143 -21.84 7.03 -27.91
CA VAL A 143 -22.82 7.12 -26.82
C VAL A 143 -23.44 5.74 -26.63
N TRP A 144 -23.53 5.29 -25.38
CA TRP A 144 -24.22 4.06 -25.02
C TRP A 144 -25.25 4.33 -23.94
N HIS A 145 -26.47 3.82 -24.14
CA HIS A 145 -27.57 3.98 -23.21
C HIS A 145 -27.54 2.86 -22.17
N ASP A 146 -27.05 3.16 -20.96
CA ASP A 146 -27.25 2.31 -19.79
C ASP A 146 -28.57 2.70 -19.07
N ARG A 147 -28.51 3.15 -17.81
CA ARG A 147 -29.64 3.86 -17.16
C ARG A 147 -29.76 5.32 -17.62
N LYS A 148 -28.65 5.86 -18.12
CA LYS A 148 -28.50 7.19 -18.70
C LYS A 148 -27.49 7.08 -19.85
N PRO A 149 -27.51 7.99 -20.84
CA PRO A 149 -26.51 8.02 -21.89
C PRO A 149 -25.12 8.29 -21.30
N ILE A 150 -24.15 7.46 -21.67
CA ILE A 150 -22.75 7.60 -21.30
C ILE A 150 -21.96 7.77 -22.59
N LEU A 151 -21.13 8.81 -22.64
CA LEU A 151 -20.26 9.09 -23.77
C LEU A 151 -18.88 8.49 -23.55
N PHE A 152 -18.28 7.98 -24.61
CA PHE A 152 -16.94 7.41 -24.66
C PHE A 152 -16.17 7.99 -25.84
N LEU A 153 -14.85 8.06 -25.68
CA LEU A 153 -13.89 8.28 -26.76
C LEU A 153 -12.88 7.14 -26.69
N SER A 154 -12.61 6.51 -27.83
CA SER A 154 -11.65 5.42 -27.95
C SER A 154 -10.90 5.52 -29.27
N ASN A 155 -9.61 5.21 -29.27
CA ASN A 155 -8.85 4.90 -30.48
C ASN A 155 -8.29 3.47 -30.46
N THR A 156 -8.77 2.64 -29.52
CA THR A 156 -8.38 1.23 -29.37
C THR A 156 -9.31 0.30 -30.16
N PHE A 157 -10.61 0.58 -30.12
CA PHE A 157 -11.65 -0.36 -30.56
C PHE A 157 -12.42 0.16 -31.77
N PRO A 158 -12.92 -0.74 -32.63
CA PRO A 158 -13.90 -0.38 -33.65
C PRO A 158 -15.20 0.10 -32.98
N ALA A 159 -16.04 0.77 -33.76
CA ALA A 159 -17.31 1.29 -33.26
C ALA A 159 -18.31 0.19 -32.87
N VAL A 160 -18.33 -0.90 -33.63
CA VAL A 160 -19.22 -2.04 -33.44
C VAL A 160 -18.41 -3.33 -33.54
N GLU A 161 -18.71 -4.27 -32.66
CA GLU A 161 -18.18 -5.62 -32.69
C GLU A 161 -19.24 -6.56 -32.11
N ASP A 162 -19.47 -7.69 -32.77
CA ASP A 162 -20.48 -8.65 -32.36
C ASP A 162 -20.11 -9.34 -31.03
N GLY A 163 -21.13 -9.69 -30.25
CA GLY A 163 -20.95 -10.45 -29.00
C GLY A 163 -20.46 -9.63 -27.79
N CYS A 164 -20.36 -8.31 -27.92
CA CYS A 164 -20.04 -7.44 -26.78
C CYS A 164 -21.28 -7.16 -25.91
N SER A 165 -21.23 -7.62 -24.66
CA SER A 165 -22.29 -7.40 -23.69
C SER A 165 -21.74 -7.22 -22.28
N VAL A 166 -22.58 -6.64 -21.42
CA VAL A 166 -22.27 -6.41 -20.01
C VAL A 166 -23.42 -6.88 -19.12
N PRO A 167 -23.12 -7.53 -17.98
CA PRO A 167 -24.14 -7.89 -17.01
C PRO A 167 -24.63 -6.64 -16.28
N ARG A 168 -25.95 -6.51 -16.13
CA ARG A 168 -26.60 -5.45 -15.37
C ARG A 168 -27.66 -6.02 -14.44
N ARG A 169 -27.69 -5.51 -13.22
CA ARG A 169 -28.70 -5.89 -12.23
C ARG A 169 -29.88 -4.94 -12.32
N ASP A 170 -31.07 -5.50 -12.49
CA ASP A 170 -32.31 -4.73 -12.44
C ASP A 170 -32.67 -4.33 -10.99
N ARG A 171 -33.84 -3.70 -10.82
CA ARG A 171 -34.33 -3.30 -9.49
C ARG A 171 -34.76 -4.49 -8.62
N GLN A 172 -35.13 -5.60 -9.22
CA GLN A 172 -35.57 -6.82 -8.53
C GLN A 172 -34.40 -7.73 -8.15
N GLY A 173 -33.20 -7.42 -8.65
CA GLY A 173 -31.98 -8.15 -8.35
C GLY A 173 -31.59 -9.17 -9.41
N THR A 174 -32.35 -9.31 -10.50
CA THR A 174 -32.08 -10.22 -11.61
C THR A 174 -30.93 -9.67 -12.46
N ARG A 175 -30.05 -10.57 -12.93
CA ARG A 175 -28.93 -10.22 -13.81
C ARG A 175 -29.37 -10.37 -15.27
N ASN A 176 -29.40 -9.25 -15.99
CA ASN A 176 -29.71 -9.18 -17.41
C ASN A 176 -28.43 -8.92 -18.20
N ILE A 177 -28.30 -9.54 -19.36
CA ILE A 177 -27.20 -9.31 -20.30
C ILE A 177 -27.63 -8.21 -21.26
N ILE A 178 -26.86 -7.13 -21.30
CA ILE A 178 -27.17 -5.95 -22.12
C ILE A 178 -26.07 -5.78 -23.16
N GLN A 179 -26.46 -5.68 -24.43
CA GLN A 179 -25.52 -5.43 -25.52
C GLN A 179 -24.84 -4.08 -25.34
N CYS A 180 -23.55 -4.03 -25.68
CA CYS A 180 -22.78 -2.80 -25.57
C CYS A 180 -21.66 -2.75 -26.61
N PRO A 181 -21.19 -1.55 -26.98
CA PRO A 181 -19.99 -1.40 -27.80
C PRO A 181 -18.74 -2.02 -27.14
N PRO A 182 -17.73 -2.43 -27.93
CA PRO A 182 -16.50 -3.03 -27.42
C PRO A 182 -15.75 -2.12 -26.45
N CYS A 183 -15.70 -0.81 -26.73
CA CYS A 183 -15.07 0.17 -25.84
C CYS A 183 -15.71 0.22 -24.45
N VAL A 184 -17.03 -0.02 -24.34
CA VAL A 184 -17.76 -0.06 -23.07
C VAL A 184 -17.40 -1.31 -22.27
N LYS A 185 -17.34 -2.45 -22.94
CA LYS A 185 -16.96 -3.73 -22.32
C LYS A 185 -15.54 -3.64 -21.76
N ALA A 186 -14.59 -3.22 -22.58
CA ALA A 186 -13.19 -3.07 -22.20
C ALA A 186 -13.00 -2.04 -21.07
N TYR A 187 -13.65 -0.87 -21.17
CA TYR A 187 -13.56 0.16 -20.13
C TYR A 187 -14.06 -0.36 -18.77
N ASN A 188 -15.21 -1.05 -18.73
CA ASN A 188 -15.74 -1.61 -17.49
C ASN A 188 -14.84 -2.68 -16.87
N MET A 189 -14.09 -3.43 -17.69
CA MET A 189 -13.12 -4.43 -17.22
C MET A 189 -11.85 -3.78 -16.67
N CYS A 190 -11.37 -2.69 -17.29
CA CYS A 190 -10.02 -2.18 -17.04
C CYS A 190 -9.94 -0.88 -16.23
N MET A 191 -11.03 -0.11 -16.06
CA MET A 191 -10.98 1.20 -15.38
C MET A 191 -10.62 1.13 -13.88
N GLY A 192 -10.65 -0.05 -13.27
CA GLY A 192 -10.58 -0.24 -11.81
C GLY A 192 -9.17 -0.34 -11.20
N GLY A 193 -8.10 -0.36 -12.00
CA GLY A 193 -6.74 -0.65 -11.50
C GLY A 193 -6.27 0.26 -10.35
N VAL A 194 -6.50 1.58 -10.46
CA VAL A 194 -6.14 2.53 -9.39
C VAL A 194 -7.01 2.33 -8.13
N ASP A 195 -8.30 2.04 -8.30
CA ASP A 195 -9.19 1.78 -7.17
C ASP A 195 -8.83 0.46 -6.46
N GLN A 196 -8.35 -0.55 -7.20
CA GLN A 196 -7.81 -1.79 -6.66
C GLN A 196 -6.54 -1.54 -5.83
N ALA A 197 -5.64 -0.69 -6.31
CA ALA A 197 -4.46 -0.25 -5.55
C ALA A 197 -4.84 0.44 -4.23
N ASP A 198 -5.82 1.36 -4.29
CA ASP A 198 -6.35 2.05 -3.11
C ASP A 198 -7.06 1.08 -2.14
N GLN A 199 -7.77 0.07 -2.66
CA GLN A 199 -8.43 -0.96 -1.85
C GLN A 199 -7.41 -1.83 -1.09
N MET A 200 -6.39 -2.35 -1.77
CA MET A 200 -5.35 -3.17 -1.13
C MET A 200 -4.64 -2.42 -0.01
N LYS A 201 -4.35 -1.13 -0.24
CA LYS A 201 -3.82 -0.26 0.80
C LYS A 201 -4.81 -0.07 1.96
N GLY A 202 -6.10 0.13 1.65
CA GLY A 202 -7.15 0.32 2.65
C GLY A 202 -7.29 -0.84 3.63
N THR A 203 -7.01 -2.08 3.20
CA THR A 203 -7.16 -3.28 4.04
C THR A 203 -6.13 -3.38 5.17
N TYR A 204 -4.88 -3.01 4.93
CA TYR A 204 -3.77 -3.19 5.89
C TYR A 204 -2.87 -1.95 6.05
N GLY A 205 -3.34 -0.75 5.76
CA GLY A 205 -2.49 0.45 5.67
C GLY A 205 -1.58 0.71 6.88
N VAL A 206 -0.30 1.01 6.63
CA VAL A 206 0.71 1.33 7.66
C VAL A 206 0.70 2.82 8.09
N ASP A 207 -0.24 3.59 7.56
CA ASP A 207 -0.34 5.03 7.74
C ASP A 207 -0.33 5.50 9.21
N ARG A 208 0.62 6.37 9.58
CA ARG A 208 0.74 6.93 10.93
C ARG A 208 0.49 8.43 10.98
N LYS A 209 -0.31 8.89 11.95
CA LYS A 209 -0.56 10.33 12.16
C LYS A 209 0.78 11.05 12.37
N SER A 210 1.02 12.10 11.60
CA SER A 210 2.23 12.90 11.68
C SER A 210 1.92 14.38 11.47
N ARG A 211 2.64 15.26 12.18
CA ARG A 211 2.66 16.71 11.92
C ARG A 211 3.57 17.05 10.74
N ARG A 212 4.58 16.22 10.47
CA ARG A 212 5.52 16.37 9.35
C ARG A 212 4.83 15.84 8.09
N TRP A 213 4.53 16.74 7.15
CA TRP A 213 3.73 16.42 5.97
C TRP A 213 4.37 15.33 5.09
N TYR A 214 5.69 15.39 4.90
CA TYR A 214 6.43 14.45 4.05
C TYR A 214 6.36 13.02 4.57
N MET A 215 6.33 12.82 5.90
CA MET A 215 6.19 11.48 6.48
C MET A 215 4.89 10.81 6.05
N ARG A 216 3.82 11.57 5.77
CA ARG A 216 2.56 11.01 5.28
C ARG A 216 2.69 10.46 3.87
N LEU A 217 3.51 11.10 3.02
CA LEU A 217 3.82 10.59 1.69
C LEU A 217 4.76 9.38 1.78
N VAL A 218 5.78 9.41 2.65
CA VAL A 218 6.69 8.28 2.86
C VAL A 218 5.93 7.01 3.27
N TRP A 219 5.06 7.09 4.28
CA TRP A 219 4.25 5.94 4.67
C TRP A 219 3.30 5.47 3.57
N HIS A 220 2.79 6.39 2.76
CA HIS A 220 1.95 6.03 1.63
C HIS A 220 2.73 5.27 0.54
N MET A 221 3.94 5.73 0.23
CA MET A 221 4.83 5.07 -0.73
C MET A 221 5.28 3.71 -0.22
N PHE A 222 5.53 3.57 1.09
CA PHE A 222 5.86 2.29 1.70
C PHE A 222 4.69 1.29 1.61
N ASP A 223 3.45 1.73 1.84
CA ASP A 223 2.25 0.91 1.63
C ASP A 223 2.14 0.42 0.17
N TRP A 224 2.39 1.31 -0.80
CA TRP A 224 2.38 0.93 -2.22
C TRP A 224 3.52 -0.01 -2.58
N ALA A 225 4.73 0.22 -2.08
CA ALA A 225 5.87 -0.67 -2.31
C ALA A 225 5.59 -2.08 -1.77
N LEU A 226 5.01 -2.20 -0.57
CA LEU A 226 4.59 -3.48 -0.02
C LEU A 226 3.50 -4.18 -0.86
N ASN A 227 2.53 -3.43 -1.36
CA ASN A 227 1.47 -3.99 -2.22
C ASN A 227 2.02 -4.42 -3.58
N ASN A 228 2.89 -3.63 -4.20
CA ASN A 228 3.56 -4.00 -5.45
C ASN A 228 4.45 -5.23 -5.26
N ALA A 229 5.21 -5.31 -4.16
CA ALA A 229 5.99 -6.49 -3.81
C ALA A 229 5.10 -7.72 -3.61
N PHE A 230 3.92 -7.56 -2.99
CA PHE A 230 2.94 -8.64 -2.88
C PHE A 230 2.44 -9.12 -4.23
N ILE A 231 2.14 -8.22 -5.18
CA ILE A 231 1.69 -8.60 -6.53
C ILE A 231 2.75 -9.45 -7.21
N ILE A 232 4.01 -9.02 -7.19
CA ILE A 232 5.14 -9.77 -7.76
C ILE A 232 5.32 -11.11 -7.03
N TYR A 233 5.30 -11.12 -5.70
CA TYR A 233 5.43 -12.32 -4.90
C TYR A 233 4.32 -13.32 -5.22
N ARG A 234 3.07 -12.87 -5.28
CA ARG A 234 1.91 -13.72 -5.55
C ARG A 234 1.99 -14.32 -6.96
N ALA A 235 2.37 -13.52 -7.96
CA ALA A 235 2.54 -14.00 -9.33
C ALA A 235 3.57 -15.14 -9.38
N ASN A 236 4.74 -14.97 -8.76
CA ASN A 236 5.78 -16.01 -8.71
C ASN A 236 5.38 -17.21 -7.85
N PHE A 237 4.74 -16.99 -6.72
CA PHE A 237 4.28 -18.05 -5.82
C PHE A 237 3.27 -18.97 -6.50
N GLN A 238 2.39 -18.42 -7.34
CA GLN A 238 1.40 -19.19 -8.10
C GLN A 238 2.04 -20.06 -9.19
N LEU A 239 3.22 -19.69 -9.72
CA LEU A 239 3.96 -20.51 -10.69
C LEU A 239 4.48 -21.80 -10.06
N THR A 240 4.92 -21.74 -8.80
CA THR A 240 5.45 -22.91 -8.09
C THR A 240 4.40 -23.64 -7.26
N ASN A 241 3.31 -22.97 -6.88
CA ASN A 241 2.24 -23.51 -6.03
C ASN A 241 0.85 -23.15 -6.61
N PRO A 242 0.44 -23.75 -7.74
CA PRO A 242 -0.77 -23.36 -8.45
C PRO A 242 -2.05 -23.49 -7.60
N ASP A 243 -2.12 -24.50 -6.74
CA ASP A 243 -3.29 -24.78 -5.89
C ASP A 243 -3.29 -24.02 -4.55
N GLN A 244 -2.21 -23.30 -4.23
CA GLN A 244 -2.09 -22.57 -2.97
C GLN A 244 -2.33 -21.07 -3.16
N ASN A 245 -3.12 -20.50 -2.26
CA ASN A 245 -3.37 -19.07 -2.23
C ASN A 245 -2.46 -18.37 -1.21
N CYS A 246 -1.62 -17.44 -1.68
CA CYS A 246 -0.95 -16.50 -0.80
C CYS A 246 -1.82 -15.26 -0.57
N THR A 247 -2.23 -15.05 0.68
CA THR A 247 -3.00 -13.85 1.06
C THR A 247 -2.07 -12.68 1.38
N LEU A 248 -2.56 -11.45 1.15
CA LEU A 248 -1.84 -10.22 1.49
C LEU A 248 -1.44 -10.17 2.98
N LYS A 249 -2.27 -10.74 3.87
CA LYS A 249 -1.99 -10.85 5.30
C LYS A 249 -0.75 -11.71 5.57
N ASN A 250 -0.69 -12.91 4.98
CA ASN A 250 0.41 -13.85 5.18
C ASN A 250 1.71 -13.27 4.63
N PHE A 251 1.66 -12.68 3.43
CA PHE A 251 2.80 -11.98 2.85
C PHE A 251 3.32 -10.86 3.76
N ARG A 252 2.43 -10.02 4.30
CA ARG A 252 2.84 -8.94 5.22
C ARG A 252 3.42 -9.46 6.52
N ALA A 253 2.92 -10.57 7.07
CA ALA A 253 3.50 -11.21 8.24
C ALA A 253 4.93 -11.69 7.97
N LEU A 254 5.16 -12.32 6.82
CA LEU A 254 6.49 -12.73 6.37
C LEU A 254 7.41 -11.52 6.18
N ALA A 255 6.96 -10.48 5.49
CA ALA A 255 7.74 -9.26 5.27
C ALA A 255 8.13 -8.58 6.60
N VAL A 256 7.21 -8.51 7.56
CA VAL A 256 7.49 -7.97 8.90
C VAL A 256 8.54 -8.82 9.63
N ALA A 257 8.40 -10.16 9.61
CA ALA A 257 9.37 -11.05 10.21
C ALA A 257 10.76 -10.87 9.58
N SER A 258 10.84 -10.73 8.24
CA SER A 258 12.09 -10.48 7.52
C SER A 258 12.69 -9.10 7.81
N PHE A 259 11.87 -8.04 7.93
CA PHE A 259 12.37 -6.69 8.25
C PHE A 259 12.85 -6.57 9.69
N VAL A 260 12.22 -7.28 10.63
CA VAL A 260 12.71 -7.35 12.01
C VAL A 260 13.98 -8.20 12.04
N GLY A 261 14.00 -9.36 11.38
CA GLY A 261 15.13 -10.29 11.43
C GLY A 261 15.55 -10.55 12.87
N ASP A 262 16.84 -10.40 13.14
CA ASP A 262 17.42 -10.52 14.48
C ASP A 262 17.46 -9.19 15.27
N PHE A 263 16.86 -8.13 14.74
CA PHE A 263 16.88 -6.82 15.37
C PHE A 263 16.06 -6.83 16.67
N SER A 264 16.75 -6.53 17.78
CA SER A 264 16.12 -6.23 19.06
C SER A 264 16.39 -4.77 19.44
N SER A 265 15.35 -3.94 19.45
CA SER A 265 15.42 -2.57 20.00
C SER A 265 15.75 -2.53 21.49
N ARG A 266 15.65 -3.68 22.18
CA ARG A 266 16.30 -3.89 23.46
C ARG A 266 17.78 -4.12 23.18
N LEU A 267 18.52 -3.03 23.02
CA LEU A 267 19.90 -3.04 23.51
C LEU A 267 19.77 -3.53 24.96
N ARG A 268 20.36 -4.67 25.30
CA ARG A 268 20.70 -4.91 26.70
C ARG A 268 21.76 -3.87 27.04
N VAL A 269 21.35 -2.61 27.25
CA VAL A 269 22.16 -1.61 27.96
C VAL A 269 22.13 -2.03 29.43
N GLY A 270 22.65 -3.23 29.70
CA GLY A 270 23.28 -3.45 30.98
C GLY A 270 24.51 -2.57 30.96
N ARG A 271 24.65 -1.72 31.97
CA ARG A 271 25.92 -1.04 32.28
C ARG A 271 27.03 -2.10 32.16
N PRO A 272 28.14 -1.85 31.45
CA PRO A 272 29.27 -2.78 31.44
C PRO A 272 29.59 -3.09 32.90
N GLY A 273 29.36 -4.33 33.32
CA GLY A 273 29.76 -4.77 34.64
C GLY A 273 31.27 -4.84 34.63
N HIS A 274 31.95 -3.72 34.89
CA HIS A 274 33.31 -3.75 35.41
C HIS A 274 33.22 -4.32 36.82
N LEU A 275 32.96 -5.61 36.91
CA LEU A 275 33.09 -6.37 38.13
C LEU A 275 34.46 -7.04 38.05
N PRO A 276 35.34 -6.84 39.05
CA PRO A 276 36.62 -7.52 39.10
C PRO A 276 36.42 -9.02 38.91
N VAL A 277 37.29 -9.63 38.12
CA VAL A 277 37.48 -11.08 38.16
C VAL A 277 38.07 -11.37 39.54
N LEU A 278 37.32 -12.07 40.38
CA LEU A 278 37.80 -12.49 41.69
C LEU A 278 38.86 -13.58 41.47
N GLN A 279 40.13 -13.18 41.52
CA GLN A 279 41.25 -14.12 41.48
C GLN A 279 41.48 -14.70 42.88
N GLY A 280 41.67 -16.02 42.96
CA GLY A 280 42.18 -16.68 44.18
C GLY A 280 41.26 -17.69 44.85
N VAL A 281 40.00 -17.83 44.45
CA VAL A 281 39.10 -18.86 45.00
C VAL A 281 38.93 -19.99 43.98
N ARG A 282 39.19 -21.25 44.39
CA ARG A 282 39.04 -22.46 43.53
C ARG A 282 37.58 -22.80 43.17
N HIS A 283 36.62 -21.96 43.58
CA HIS A 283 35.20 -22.15 43.34
C HIS A 283 34.67 -21.10 42.35
N PRO A 284 33.92 -21.51 41.31
CA PRO A 284 33.33 -20.58 40.36
C PRO A 284 32.18 -19.82 41.01
N HIS A 285 32.22 -18.50 40.85
CA HIS A 285 31.14 -17.62 41.26
C HIS A 285 30.09 -17.55 40.14
N VAL A 286 28.89 -18.07 40.40
CA VAL A 286 27.85 -18.24 39.37
C VAL A 286 26.63 -17.35 39.62
N ASP A 287 25.91 -17.00 38.54
CA ASP A 287 24.57 -16.43 38.64
C ASP A 287 23.55 -17.58 38.79
N LEU A 288 22.92 -17.66 39.96
CA LEU A 288 21.95 -18.71 40.28
C LEU A 288 20.71 -18.62 39.37
N VAL A 289 20.41 -17.45 38.81
CA VAL A 289 19.29 -17.30 37.86
C VAL A 289 19.57 -18.06 36.56
N GLN A 290 20.84 -18.18 36.14
CA GLN A 290 21.22 -18.97 34.97
C GLN A 290 21.12 -20.48 35.22
N LEU A 291 21.17 -20.91 36.47
CA LEU A 291 21.04 -22.31 36.89
C LEU A 291 19.58 -22.75 37.15
N GLY A 292 18.60 -21.94 36.76
CA GLY A 292 17.18 -22.29 36.85
C GLY A 292 16.50 -21.93 38.17
N TYR A 293 17.19 -21.27 39.11
CA TYR A 293 16.56 -20.73 40.30
C TYR A 293 15.68 -19.52 39.93
N LEU A 294 14.38 -19.61 40.24
CA LEU A 294 13.38 -18.58 39.96
C LEU A 294 13.82 -17.20 40.48
N ARG A 295 13.41 -16.13 39.77
CA ARG A 295 13.82 -14.71 39.83
C ARG A 295 13.69 -13.97 41.19
N ALA A 296 13.65 -14.66 42.33
CA ALA A 296 13.71 -14.05 43.64
C ALA A 296 15.16 -14.04 44.16
N LYS A 297 15.67 -12.84 44.52
CA LYS A 297 16.95 -12.68 45.21
C LYS A 297 16.98 -13.58 46.45
N ARG A 298 17.96 -14.50 46.53
CA ARG A 298 18.13 -15.41 47.68
C ARG A 298 18.90 -14.71 48.79
N ARG A 299 18.59 -15.00 50.07
CA ARG A 299 19.33 -14.39 51.19
C ARG A 299 20.77 -14.91 51.23
N CYS A 300 21.74 -14.00 51.27
CA CYS A 300 23.15 -14.38 51.40
C CYS A 300 23.42 -15.06 52.75
N ARG A 301 24.14 -16.19 52.75
CA ARG A 301 24.43 -16.98 53.95
C ARG A 301 25.26 -16.22 54.99
N ILE A 302 26.31 -15.52 54.54
CA ILE A 302 27.17 -14.71 55.42
C ILE A 302 26.42 -13.47 55.94
N CYS A 303 25.66 -12.78 55.08
CA CYS A 303 24.86 -11.63 55.53
C CYS A 303 23.82 -12.06 56.59
N LEU A 304 23.22 -13.24 56.43
CA LEU A 304 22.28 -13.80 57.40
C LEU A 304 22.96 -14.05 58.76
N GLN A 305 24.17 -14.62 58.78
CA GLN A 305 24.95 -14.82 60.02
C GLN A 305 25.28 -13.49 60.71
N ARG A 306 25.49 -12.43 59.94
CA ARG A 306 25.73 -11.06 60.44
C ARG A 306 24.46 -10.31 60.84
N GLY A 307 23.28 -10.91 60.74
CA GLY A 307 22.00 -10.25 61.01
C GLY A 307 21.59 -9.21 59.93
N VAL A 308 22.28 -9.17 58.79
CA VAL A 308 22.02 -8.21 57.71
C VAL A 308 21.04 -8.81 56.71
N ARG A 309 19.89 -8.15 56.51
CA ARG A 309 18.90 -8.55 55.48
C ARG A 309 19.37 -8.13 54.09
N HIS A 310 20.13 -8.99 53.42
CA HIS A 310 20.61 -8.76 52.06
C HIS A 310 20.35 -9.95 51.12
N GLY A 311 19.85 -9.65 49.92
CA GLY A 311 19.54 -10.65 48.89
C GLY A 311 20.50 -10.57 47.71
N THR A 312 20.98 -11.72 47.25
CA THR A 312 21.92 -11.91 46.14
C THR A 312 21.33 -12.83 45.07
N ASN A 313 21.73 -12.60 43.81
CA ASN A 313 21.46 -13.53 42.70
C ASN A 313 22.65 -14.46 42.45
N TYR A 314 23.71 -14.29 43.23
CA TYR A 314 24.97 -14.98 43.04
C TYR A 314 25.21 -16.02 44.12
N GLY A 315 26.04 -17.00 43.82
CA GLY A 315 26.37 -18.06 44.75
C GLY A 315 27.53 -18.93 44.28
N CYS A 316 27.80 -19.98 45.06
CA CYS A 316 28.75 -21.02 44.72
C CYS A 316 27.99 -22.29 44.33
N HIS A 317 28.12 -22.72 43.08
CA HIS A 317 27.48 -23.96 42.59
C HIS A 317 28.08 -25.20 43.25
N VAL A 318 29.41 -25.23 43.35
CA VAL A 318 30.18 -26.38 43.90
C VAL A 318 29.82 -26.66 45.35
N CYS A 319 29.44 -25.64 46.13
CA CYS A 319 29.05 -25.81 47.54
C CYS A 319 27.53 -26.06 47.72
N GLY A 320 26.82 -26.51 46.69
CA GLY A 320 25.38 -26.78 46.73
C GLY A 320 24.51 -25.54 46.52
N ASP A 321 24.89 -24.71 45.53
CA ASP A 321 24.13 -23.51 45.11
C ASP A 321 23.86 -22.51 46.25
N ILE A 322 24.85 -22.34 47.12
CA ILE A 322 24.75 -21.46 48.29
C ILE A 322 24.78 -19.99 47.83
N PRO A 323 23.78 -19.17 48.23
CA PRO A 323 23.74 -17.76 47.89
C PRO A 323 24.78 -16.95 48.67
N LEU A 324 25.67 -16.27 47.94
CA LEU A 324 26.76 -15.45 48.47
C LEU A 324 26.84 -14.11 47.71
N CYS A 325 27.14 -13.03 48.42
CA CYS A 325 27.31 -11.71 47.80
C CYS A 325 28.65 -11.62 47.07
N ARG A 326 28.63 -10.94 45.91
CA ARG A 326 29.84 -10.61 45.13
C ARG A 326 30.40 -9.24 45.48
N VAL A 327 29.54 -8.22 45.47
CA VAL A 327 29.88 -6.79 45.66
C VAL A 327 28.66 -6.12 46.29
N PRO A 328 28.84 -5.17 47.23
CA PRO A 328 30.11 -4.67 47.79
C PRO A 328 30.67 -5.53 48.93
N MET A 329 29.94 -6.53 49.40
CA MET A 329 30.35 -7.39 50.51
C MET A 329 31.09 -8.62 49.96
N PRO A 330 32.36 -8.89 50.36
CA PRO A 330 33.15 -10.04 49.92
C PRO A 330 32.73 -11.34 50.64
N CYS A 331 31.43 -11.62 50.66
CA CYS A 331 30.87 -12.78 51.35
C CYS A 331 31.27 -14.09 50.66
N PHE A 332 31.60 -14.06 49.37
CA PHE A 332 32.05 -15.23 48.64
C PHE A 332 33.43 -15.66 49.12
N GLU A 333 34.39 -14.74 49.23
CA GLU A 333 35.74 -15.01 49.73
C GLU A 333 35.70 -15.48 51.18
N GLU A 334 34.93 -14.80 52.02
CA GLU A 334 34.80 -15.13 53.44
C GLU A 334 34.21 -16.53 53.65
N TYR A 335 33.23 -16.93 52.84
CA TYR A 335 32.66 -18.27 52.93
C TYR A 335 33.69 -19.35 52.63
N HIS A 336 34.54 -19.14 51.61
CA HIS A 336 35.56 -20.11 51.18
C HIS A 336 36.89 -19.99 51.94
N ALA A 337 37.10 -18.94 52.74
CA ALA A 337 38.25 -18.83 53.63
C ALA A 337 38.21 -19.84 54.79
N ASN A 338 37.03 -20.38 55.11
CA ASN A 338 36.87 -21.43 56.11
C ASN A 338 36.64 -22.80 55.44
N PRO A 339 37.61 -23.75 55.52
CA PRO A 339 37.49 -25.06 54.88
C PRO A 339 36.26 -25.86 55.32
N GLY A 340 35.77 -25.66 56.55
CA GLY A 340 34.60 -26.37 57.08
C GLY A 340 33.27 -25.99 56.41
N ASN A 341 33.24 -24.90 55.64
CA ASN A 341 32.08 -24.47 54.88
C ASN A 341 31.95 -25.18 53.51
N CYS A 342 33.05 -25.71 52.99
CA CYS A 342 33.11 -26.38 51.70
C CYS A 342 33.06 -27.89 51.93
N ARG A 343 31.86 -28.45 52.03
CA ARG A 343 31.69 -29.89 51.92
C ARG A 343 31.73 -30.21 50.43
N VAL A 344 32.83 -30.80 49.97
CA VAL A 344 32.91 -31.43 48.65
C VAL A 344 31.92 -32.58 48.60
#